data_AF-A0A6A6YWR8-F1
#
_entry.id   AF-A0A6A6YWR8-F1
#
_cell.length_a   1.000
_cell.length_b   1.000
_cell.length_c   1.000
_cell.angle_alpha   90.00
_cell.angle_beta   90.00
_cell.angle_gamma   90.00
#
_symmetry.space_group_name_H-M   'P 1'
#
loop_
_entity.id
_entity.type
_entity.pdbx_description
1 polymer ?
#
loop_
_entity_poly.entity_id
_entity_poly.type
_entity_poly.pdbx_seq_one_letter_code
_entity_poly.pdbx_strand_id
1 'polypeptide(L)'
;MQGYPGATPHLDYRLGMPKPFFEYYVTLMPQAAVEHRVHLGDGGSFLVDPPPETRVWPRQQPSCAVTENGVELGMFGRTVRGPLGWVVHARSGDKGSDANVGFWVRFRDEWDWLRTLLSAEMVKELLGEEYNGKDIDRFELPSANAVHFLLHDHLDRGVSSTSSYDFLGKNVAEFLRSRHVDMPVKFLDRGKL
;
A
#
# COMPACT_ATOMS: atom_id res chain seq x y z
N MET A 1 10.93 -9.29 18.26
CA MET A 1 11.20 -9.85 16.93
C MET A 1 12.11 -8.86 16.21
N GLN A 2 13.42 -8.91 16.52
CA GLN A 2 14.44 -8.19 15.77
C GLN A 2 14.86 -9.12 14.62
N GLY A 3 14.51 -8.77 13.39
CA GLY A 3 14.88 -9.55 12.21
C GLY A 3 13.89 -9.30 11.08
N TYR A 4 14.39 -8.70 9.99
CA TYR A 4 13.73 -8.42 8.72
C TYR A 4 12.66 -7.30 8.77
N PRO A 5 12.99 -6.08 8.28
CA PRO A 5 11.99 -5.04 8.06
C PRO A 5 10.81 -5.58 7.23
N GLY A 6 9.60 -5.51 7.78
CA GLY A 6 8.39 -5.92 7.07
C GLY A 6 8.06 -7.42 7.13
N ALA A 7 8.93 -8.29 7.65
CA ALA A 7 8.57 -9.71 7.77
C ALA A 7 7.50 -9.93 8.83
N THR A 8 6.41 -10.55 8.42
CA THR A 8 5.34 -10.98 9.30
C THR A 8 5.10 -12.45 9.01
N PRO A 9 5.69 -13.40 9.78
CA PRO A 9 5.39 -14.81 9.58
C PRO A 9 4.03 -15.17 10.16
N HIS A 10 3.32 -16.09 9.51
CA HIS A 10 2.00 -16.53 9.95
C HIS A 10 2.00 -16.93 11.42
N LEU A 11 0.99 -16.47 12.18
CA LEU A 11 0.86 -16.74 13.62
C LEU A 11 0.22 -18.12 13.92
N ASP A 12 0.03 -18.94 12.89
CA ASP A 12 -0.61 -20.23 13.02
C ASP A 12 0.44 -21.32 12.84
N TYR A 13 0.94 -21.80 13.97
CA TYR A 13 1.93 -22.86 14.04
C TYR A 13 1.33 -24.26 13.85
N ARG A 14 0.12 -24.38 13.28
CA ARG A 14 -0.71 -25.59 13.13
C ARG A 14 0.05 -26.90 13.39
N LEU A 15 -0.01 -27.33 14.66
CA LEU A 15 0.53 -28.58 15.17
C LEU A 15 -0.55 -29.66 15.07
N GLY A 16 -0.61 -30.40 13.96
CA GLY A 16 -1.32 -31.69 13.81
C GLY A 16 -2.83 -31.77 14.08
N MET A 17 -3.46 -30.75 14.67
CA MET A 17 -4.88 -30.73 15.06
C MET A 17 -5.65 -29.75 14.16
N PRO A 18 -6.79 -30.16 13.59
CA PRO A 18 -7.61 -29.27 12.77
C PRO A 18 -8.18 -28.13 13.62
N LYS A 19 -8.18 -26.92 13.07
CA LYS A 19 -8.81 -25.72 13.64
C LYS A 19 -9.81 -25.14 12.63
N PRO A 20 -10.86 -24.43 13.08
CA PRO A 20 -11.74 -23.70 12.18
C PRO A 20 -10.96 -22.73 11.28
N PHE A 21 -11.33 -22.70 10.00
CA PHE A 21 -10.79 -21.79 9.01
C PHE A 21 -11.82 -20.71 8.71
N PHE A 22 -11.42 -19.45 8.84
CA PHE A 22 -12.30 -18.31 8.62
C PHE A 22 -11.77 -17.47 7.46
N GLU A 23 -12.67 -17.16 6.55
CA GLU A 23 -12.40 -16.25 5.45
C GLU A 23 -12.98 -14.88 5.78
N TYR A 24 -12.22 -13.83 5.49
CA TYR A 24 -12.67 -12.46 5.68
C TYR A 24 -13.58 -12.05 4.51
N TYR A 25 -14.78 -11.56 4.82
CA TYR A 25 -15.75 -11.10 3.82
C TYR A 25 -16.18 -9.66 4.14
N VAL A 26 -15.97 -8.76 3.17
CA VAL A 26 -16.39 -7.36 3.27
C VAL A 26 -17.75 -7.19 2.62
N THR A 27 -18.68 -6.57 3.35
CA THR A 27 -19.95 -6.12 2.80
C THR A 27 -20.38 -4.81 3.42
N LEU A 28 -21.28 -4.12 2.73
CA LEU A 28 -21.92 -2.93 3.27
C LEU A 28 -23.08 -3.36 4.16
N MET A 29 -23.22 -2.70 5.31
CA MET A 29 -24.39 -2.82 6.17
C MET A 29 -25.07 -1.46 6.31
N PRO A 30 -26.41 -1.41 6.46
CA PRO A 30 -27.11 -0.17 6.74
C PRO A 30 -26.57 0.47 8.01
N GLN A 31 -26.23 1.76 7.96
CA GLN A 31 -25.72 2.47 9.13
C GLN A 31 -26.70 2.43 10.32
N ALA A 32 -28.00 2.47 10.04
CA ALA A 32 -29.05 2.38 11.05
C ALA A 32 -29.11 1.01 11.78
N ALA A 33 -28.38 -0.01 11.30
CA ALA A 33 -28.27 -1.30 11.97
C ALA A 33 -27.19 -1.32 13.07
N VAL A 34 -26.41 -0.24 13.23
CA VAL A 34 -25.36 -0.12 14.25
C VAL A 34 -25.67 1.02 15.21
N GLU A 35 -25.73 0.72 16.51
CA GLU A 35 -25.77 1.74 17.56
C GLU A 35 -24.34 2.14 17.94
N HIS A 36 -23.93 3.38 17.65
CA HIS A 36 -22.63 3.90 18.09
C HIS A 36 -22.75 4.46 19.51
N ARG A 37 -21.83 4.04 20.39
CA ARG A 37 -21.76 4.49 21.78
C ARG A 37 -20.32 4.80 22.16
N VAL A 38 -20.12 5.94 22.84
CA VAL A 38 -18.84 6.32 23.44
C VAL A 38 -18.86 5.96 24.90
N HIS A 39 -17.81 5.29 25.37
CA HIS A 39 -17.57 4.98 26.78
C HIS A 39 -16.43 5.83 27.30
N LEU A 40 -16.64 6.48 28.44
CA LEU A 40 -15.66 7.37 29.08
C LEU A 40 -14.94 6.64 30.22
N GLY A 41 -13.75 7.10 30.56
CA GLY A 41 -12.90 6.48 31.58
C GLY A 41 -13.46 6.55 33.00
N ASP A 42 -14.45 7.42 33.24
CA ASP A 42 -15.19 7.55 34.50
C ASP A 42 -16.40 6.60 34.59
N GLY A 43 -16.61 5.74 33.59
CA GLY A 43 -17.74 4.83 33.50
C GLY A 43 -19.00 5.44 32.87
N GLY A 44 -18.98 6.71 32.48
CA GLY A 44 -20.04 7.33 31.70
C GLY A 44 -20.14 6.77 30.28
N SER A 45 -21.32 6.87 29.66
CA SER A 45 -21.47 6.61 28.23
C SER A 45 -22.58 7.45 27.61
N PHE A 46 -22.46 7.73 26.31
CA PHE A 46 -23.49 8.40 25.53
C PHE A 46 -23.55 7.86 24.10
N LEU A 47 -24.72 8.01 23.48
CA LEU A 47 -24.98 7.60 22.10
C LEU A 47 -24.42 8.62 21.11
N VAL A 48 -23.97 8.13 19.96
CA VAL A 48 -23.57 8.95 18.82
C VAL A 48 -24.53 8.64 17.68
N ASP A 49 -25.36 9.61 17.34
CA ASP A 49 -26.30 9.48 16.24
C ASP A 49 -25.55 9.35 14.90
N PRO A 50 -26.12 8.62 13.92
CA PRO A 50 -25.61 8.63 12.55
C PRO A 50 -25.50 10.06 11.98
N PRO A 51 -24.53 10.33 11.08
CA PRO A 51 -24.42 11.60 10.41
C PRO A 51 -25.69 11.87 9.59
N PRO A 52 -26.28 13.07 9.69
CA PRO A 52 -27.54 13.39 9.03
C PRO A 52 -27.40 13.52 7.50
N GLU A 53 -26.20 13.88 7.03
CA GLU A 53 -25.89 14.03 5.62
C GLU A 53 -24.97 12.91 5.18
N THR A 54 -25.40 12.15 4.16
CA THR A 54 -24.63 11.05 3.61
C THR A 54 -24.56 11.17 2.09
N ARG A 55 -23.49 10.61 1.51
CA ARG A 55 -23.30 10.52 0.06
C ARG A 55 -22.93 9.10 -0.30
N VAL A 56 -23.61 8.56 -1.30
CA VAL A 56 -23.24 7.26 -1.89
C VAL A 56 -22.04 7.46 -2.81
N TRP A 57 -20.99 6.67 -2.59
CA TRP A 57 -19.81 6.64 -3.45
C TRP A 57 -19.85 5.37 -4.32
N PRO A 58 -19.40 5.45 -5.58
CA PRO A 58 -19.21 4.25 -6.40
C PRO A 58 -18.25 3.27 -5.72
N ARG A 59 -18.45 1.97 -5.94
CA ARG A 59 -17.52 0.95 -5.41
C ARG A 59 -16.10 1.16 -5.92
N GLN A 60 -15.95 1.33 -7.24
CA GLN A 60 -14.66 1.61 -7.85
C GLN A 60 -14.36 3.11 -7.73
N GLN A 61 -13.25 3.44 -7.07
CA GLN A 61 -12.78 4.81 -6.97
C GLN A 61 -11.93 5.18 -8.19
N PRO A 62 -11.82 6.48 -8.54
CA PRO A 62 -10.97 6.93 -9.63
C PRO A 62 -9.52 6.49 -9.43
N SER A 63 -8.93 5.95 -10.49
CA SER A 63 -7.56 5.46 -10.53
C SER A 63 -6.86 6.02 -11.75
N CYS A 64 -5.59 6.38 -11.59
CA CYS A 64 -4.80 7.02 -12.63
C CYS A 64 -3.52 6.21 -12.86
N ALA A 65 -3.57 5.31 -13.85
CA ALA A 65 -2.52 4.31 -14.10
C ALA A 65 -1.15 4.93 -14.44
N VAL A 66 -1.15 6.11 -15.05
CA VAL A 66 0.04 6.90 -15.36
C VAL A 66 -0.19 8.32 -14.87
N THR A 67 0.88 9.07 -14.63
CA THR A 67 0.71 10.48 -14.25
C THR A 67 0.26 11.32 -15.45
N GLU A 68 -0.72 12.22 -15.28
CA GLU A 68 -1.30 13.01 -16.39
C GLU A 68 -0.34 14.06 -16.94
N ASN A 69 0.48 14.65 -16.08
CA ASN A 69 1.44 15.71 -16.44
C ASN A 69 2.87 15.26 -16.13
N GLY A 70 3.24 14.08 -16.62
CA GLY A 70 4.58 13.51 -16.42
C GLY A 70 5.67 14.38 -17.07
N VAL A 71 6.86 14.34 -16.48
CA VAL A 71 8.05 14.96 -17.09
C VAL A 71 8.89 13.87 -17.73
N GLU A 72 9.68 14.20 -18.75
CA GLU A 72 10.55 13.18 -19.33
C GLU A 72 11.63 12.74 -18.33
N LEU A 73 11.75 11.43 -18.09
CA LEU A 73 12.71 10.89 -17.13
C LEU A 73 14.17 11.27 -17.45
N GLY A 74 14.49 11.52 -18.72
CA GLY A 74 15.82 11.98 -19.15
C GLY A 74 16.18 13.39 -18.66
N MET A 75 15.20 14.23 -18.30
CA MET A 75 15.43 15.60 -17.81
C MET A 75 16.13 15.63 -16.44
N PHE A 76 16.11 14.51 -15.71
CA PHE A 76 16.78 14.42 -14.41
C PHE A 76 18.29 14.17 -14.52
N GLY A 77 18.83 14.06 -15.75
CA GLY A 77 20.25 13.92 -16.04
C GLY A 77 20.72 12.47 -16.04
N ARG A 78 22.03 12.27 -15.85
CA ARG A 78 22.65 10.94 -15.84
C ARG A 78 22.03 10.06 -14.75
N THR A 79 21.72 8.81 -15.09
CA THR A 79 21.20 7.80 -14.16
C THR A 79 22.25 6.75 -13.81
N VAL A 80 22.02 6.06 -12.70
CA VAL A 80 22.70 4.81 -12.33
C VAL A 80 21.64 3.79 -11.90
N ARG A 81 21.87 2.52 -12.26
CA ARG A 81 20.97 1.43 -11.84
C ARG A 81 21.19 1.12 -10.36
N GLY A 82 20.12 1.12 -9.58
CA GLY A 82 20.19 0.80 -8.15
C GLY A 82 18.81 0.59 -7.52
N PRO A 83 18.75 0.07 -6.28
CA PRO A 83 17.50 -0.18 -5.59
C PRO A 83 16.72 1.12 -5.36
N LEU A 84 15.42 1.10 -5.66
CA LEU A 84 14.48 2.22 -5.49
C LEU A 84 14.57 2.82 -4.07
N GLY A 85 14.77 1.96 -3.08
CA GLY A 85 14.86 2.31 -1.66
C GLY A 85 16.04 3.20 -1.27
N TRP A 86 17.02 3.44 -2.14
CA TRP A 86 18.12 4.38 -1.86
C TRP A 86 17.64 5.81 -1.68
N VAL A 87 16.56 6.24 -2.34
CA VAL A 87 16.02 7.61 -2.22
C VAL A 87 14.54 7.65 -1.87
N VAL A 88 13.82 6.54 -2.08
CA VAL A 88 12.38 6.46 -1.88
C VAL A 88 12.07 5.75 -0.56
N HIS A 89 11.30 6.44 0.29
CA HIS A 89 10.67 5.84 1.46
C HIS A 89 9.41 5.09 1.05
N ALA A 90 9.05 4.03 1.78
CA ALA A 90 7.77 3.35 1.55
C ALA A 90 7.22 2.68 2.81
N ARG A 91 5.90 2.50 2.83
CA ARG A 91 5.17 1.72 3.83
C ARG A 91 4.04 0.98 3.14
N SER A 92 3.79 -0.24 3.60
CA SER A 92 2.70 -1.08 3.12
C SER A 92 1.96 -1.75 4.26
N GLY A 93 0.78 -2.27 3.96
CA GLY A 93 -0.01 -3.06 4.88
C GLY A 93 -1.32 -3.52 4.27
N ASP A 94 -1.92 -4.50 4.92
CA ASP A 94 -3.16 -5.12 4.51
C ASP A 94 -4.36 -4.17 4.54
N LYS A 95 -5.30 -4.47 3.64
CA LYS A 95 -6.65 -3.91 3.56
C LYS A 95 -7.64 -5.04 3.25
N GLY A 96 -7.70 -6.03 4.13
CA GLY A 96 -8.46 -7.26 3.88
C GLY A 96 -7.68 -8.20 2.99
N SER A 97 -8.24 -8.57 1.83
CA SER A 97 -7.53 -9.31 0.77
C SER A 97 -6.54 -8.43 -0.01
N ASP A 98 -6.72 -7.11 0.03
CA ASP A 98 -5.88 -6.17 -0.70
C ASP A 98 -4.63 -5.78 0.09
N ALA A 99 -3.63 -5.23 -0.60
CA ALA A 99 -2.47 -4.62 0.01
C ALA A 99 -2.27 -3.17 -0.47
N ASN A 100 -2.13 -2.24 0.48
CA ASN A 100 -1.72 -0.88 0.17
C ASN A 100 -0.20 -0.77 0.18
N VAL A 101 0.37 0.00 -0.75
CA VAL A 101 1.77 0.41 -0.72
C VAL A 101 1.91 1.87 -1.15
N GLY A 102 2.48 2.69 -0.27
CA GLY A 102 2.76 4.10 -0.53
C GLY A 102 4.25 4.37 -0.61
N PHE A 103 4.66 5.20 -1.57
CA PHE A 103 6.02 5.66 -1.80
C PHE A 103 6.10 7.17 -1.66
N TRP A 104 7.13 7.70 -1.00
CA TRP A 104 7.35 9.13 -0.90
C TRP A 104 8.83 9.49 -0.84
N VAL A 105 9.11 10.76 -1.12
CA VAL A 105 10.46 11.32 -1.24
C VAL A 105 10.56 12.64 -0.49
N ARG A 106 11.80 13.09 -0.24
CA ARG A 106 12.06 14.27 0.60
C ARG A 106 11.84 15.57 -0.16
N PHE A 107 12.15 15.58 -1.46
CA PHE A 107 12.16 16.79 -2.27
C PHE A 107 11.13 16.76 -3.39
N ARG A 108 10.68 17.94 -3.81
CA ARG A 108 9.62 18.09 -4.81
C ARG A 108 10.05 17.59 -6.20
N ASP A 109 11.30 17.81 -6.58
CA ASP A 109 11.82 17.36 -7.88
C ASP A 109 11.99 15.83 -7.95
N GLU A 110 12.31 15.19 -6.81
CA GLU A 110 12.25 13.73 -6.68
C GLU A 110 10.82 13.21 -6.85
N TRP A 111 9.82 13.96 -6.41
CA TRP A 111 8.42 13.54 -6.53
C TRP A 111 7.95 13.56 -7.98
N ASP A 112 8.34 14.57 -8.77
CA ASP A 112 8.06 14.60 -10.20
C ASP A 112 8.70 13.41 -10.94
N TRP A 113 9.91 13.01 -10.54
CA TRP A 113 10.54 11.77 -11.02
C TRP A 113 9.76 10.53 -10.57
N LEU A 114 9.43 10.44 -9.27
CA LEU A 114 8.78 9.27 -8.66
C LEU A 114 7.41 8.99 -9.30
N ARG A 115 6.56 10.03 -9.43
CA ARG A 115 5.22 9.88 -10.02
C ARG A 115 5.26 9.55 -11.50
N THR A 116 6.30 9.99 -12.21
CA THR A 116 6.51 9.64 -13.62
C THR A 116 7.01 8.20 -13.75
N LEU A 117 7.98 7.80 -12.92
CA LEU A 117 8.58 6.46 -12.95
C LEU A 117 7.57 5.38 -12.55
N LEU A 118 6.91 5.55 -11.40
CA LEU A 118 6.01 4.56 -10.84
C LEU A 118 4.61 4.71 -11.43
N SER A 119 4.41 4.20 -12.64
CA SER A 119 3.10 3.89 -13.19
C SER A 119 2.54 2.59 -12.57
N ALA A 120 1.25 2.31 -12.78
CA ALA A 120 0.66 1.03 -12.43
C ALA A 120 1.39 -0.13 -13.14
N GLU A 121 1.78 0.07 -14.41
CA GLU A 121 2.52 -0.94 -15.17
C GLU A 121 3.94 -1.16 -14.63
N MET A 122 4.67 -0.08 -14.30
CA MET A 122 5.98 -0.20 -13.65
C MET A 122 5.87 -0.96 -12.32
N VAL A 123 4.82 -0.73 -11.52
CA VAL A 123 4.62 -1.50 -10.28
C VAL A 123 4.40 -2.98 -10.57
N LYS A 124 3.66 -3.36 -11.62
CA LYS A 124 3.54 -4.77 -12.04
C LYS A 124 4.89 -5.36 -12.44
N GLU A 125 5.68 -4.63 -13.23
CA GLU A 125 7.03 -5.05 -13.63
C GLU A 125 7.94 -5.26 -12.41
N LEU A 126 7.88 -4.36 -11.43
CA LEU A 126 8.67 -4.46 -10.20
C LEU A 126 8.19 -5.60 -9.28
N LEU A 127 6.89 -5.88 -9.25
CA LEU A 127 6.35 -7.05 -8.55
C LEU A 127 6.88 -8.36 -9.17
N GLY A 128 6.95 -8.42 -10.50
CA GLY A 128 7.43 -9.60 -11.22
C GLY A 128 6.53 -10.80 -10.95
N GLU A 129 7.09 -11.92 -10.50
CA GLU A 129 6.33 -13.15 -10.19
C GLU A 129 5.32 -12.98 -9.04
N GLU A 130 5.48 -11.98 -8.17
CA GLU A 130 4.51 -11.65 -7.11
C GLU A 130 3.22 -11.00 -7.67
N TYR A 131 3.23 -10.57 -8.94
CA TYR A 131 2.04 -10.03 -9.56
C TYR A 131 1.05 -11.15 -9.90
N ASN A 132 -0.10 -11.15 -9.23
CA ASN A 132 -1.13 -12.17 -9.33
C ASN A 132 -2.15 -11.94 -10.48
N GLY A 133 -1.91 -10.95 -11.35
CA GLY A 133 -2.79 -10.63 -12.48
C GLY A 133 -4.00 -9.76 -12.13
N LYS A 134 -4.11 -9.28 -10.88
CA LYS A 134 -5.22 -8.45 -10.41
C LYS A 134 -4.98 -6.97 -10.66
N ASP A 135 -6.05 -6.19 -10.56
CA ASP A 135 -5.98 -4.75 -10.77
C ASP A 135 -5.06 -4.07 -9.75
N ILE A 136 -4.47 -2.95 -10.18
CA ILE A 136 -3.69 -2.06 -9.32
C ILE A 136 -4.25 -0.68 -9.48
N ASP A 137 -4.81 -0.15 -8.40
CA ASP A 137 -5.21 1.25 -8.35
C ASP A 137 -4.02 2.13 -7.98
N ARG A 138 -3.90 3.28 -8.65
CA ARG A 138 -2.82 4.25 -8.45
C ARG A 138 -3.40 5.64 -8.23
N PHE A 139 -2.89 6.33 -7.22
CA PHE A 139 -3.24 7.73 -6.95
C PHE A 139 -2.04 8.51 -6.40
N GLU A 140 -2.05 9.82 -6.65
CA GLU A 140 -0.99 10.74 -6.27
C GLU A 140 -1.41 11.57 -5.06
N LEU A 141 -0.47 11.87 -4.18
CA LEU A 141 -0.66 12.69 -2.98
C LEU A 141 0.34 13.86 -3.01
N PRO A 142 0.04 14.95 -3.75
CA PRO A 142 0.99 16.03 -4.02
C PRO A 142 1.53 16.73 -2.77
N SER A 143 0.70 16.87 -1.74
CA SER A 143 1.07 17.54 -0.48
C SER A 143 2.02 16.72 0.38
N ALA A 144 2.12 15.41 0.11
CA ALA A 144 3.00 14.48 0.81
C ALA A 144 4.20 14.04 -0.05
N ASN A 145 4.36 14.58 -1.26
CA ASN A 145 5.34 14.11 -2.25
C ASN A 145 5.27 12.58 -2.43
N ALA A 146 4.06 12.04 -2.50
CA ALA A 146 3.82 10.60 -2.47
C ALA A 146 3.00 10.10 -3.66
N VAL A 147 3.17 8.82 -3.96
CA VAL A 147 2.39 8.03 -4.91
C VAL A 147 1.98 6.76 -4.18
N HIS A 148 0.71 6.38 -4.28
CA HIS A 148 0.16 5.26 -3.54
C HIS A 148 -0.55 4.30 -4.49
N PHE A 149 -0.44 3.02 -4.15
CA PHE A 149 -1.04 1.91 -4.88
C PHE A 149 -1.88 1.04 -3.96
N LEU A 150 -3.01 0.56 -4.48
CA LEU A 150 -3.82 -0.49 -3.88
C LEU A 150 -3.73 -1.71 -4.81
N LEU A 151 -3.12 -2.79 -4.31
CA LEU A 151 -2.95 -4.06 -5.01
C LEU A 151 -4.13 -4.97 -4.66
N HIS A 152 -5.05 -5.16 -5.61
CA HIS A 152 -6.28 -5.92 -5.37
C HIS A 152 -5.99 -7.41 -5.20
N ASP A 153 -6.63 -8.04 -4.20
CA ASP A 153 -6.47 -9.45 -3.84
C ASP A 153 -5.01 -9.93 -3.70
N HIS A 154 -4.06 -9.03 -3.42
CA HIS A 154 -2.63 -9.37 -3.32
C HIS A 154 -2.35 -10.34 -2.18
N LEU A 155 -3.18 -10.31 -1.14
CA LEU A 155 -3.13 -11.20 0.01
C LEU A 155 -4.16 -12.34 -0.10
N ASP A 156 -4.50 -12.78 -1.31
CA ASP A 156 -5.49 -13.84 -1.56
C ASP A 156 -6.85 -13.50 -0.90
N ARG A 157 -7.24 -14.21 0.17
CA ARG A 157 -8.50 -13.96 0.91
C ARG A 157 -8.24 -13.31 2.28
N GLY A 158 -7.08 -12.66 2.41
CA GLY A 158 -6.63 -11.88 3.56
C GLY A 158 -5.84 -12.67 4.60
N VAL A 159 -5.51 -11.97 5.69
CA VAL A 159 -4.65 -12.41 6.81
C VAL A 159 -4.96 -13.82 7.31
N SER A 160 -6.24 -14.18 7.40
CA SER A 160 -6.69 -15.46 7.94
C SER A 160 -6.62 -16.62 6.95
N SER A 161 -6.39 -16.34 5.67
CA SER A 161 -6.60 -17.29 4.57
C SER A 161 -5.45 -17.38 3.57
N THR A 162 -4.57 -16.38 3.55
CA THR A 162 -3.44 -16.34 2.62
C THR A 162 -2.38 -17.39 2.95
N SER A 163 -1.80 -17.96 1.89
CA SER A 163 -0.64 -18.85 1.96
C SER A 163 0.69 -18.11 1.79
N SER A 164 0.66 -16.79 1.59
CA SER A 164 1.87 -15.97 1.40
C SER A 164 2.69 -15.88 2.69
N TYR A 165 4.01 -15.70 2.51
CA TYR A 165 4.91 -15.40 3.63
C TYR A 165 4.61 -14.02 4.24
N ASP A 166 4.18 -13.05 3.44
CA ASP A 166 3.78 -11.71 3.90
C ASP A 166 2.27 -11.61 4.10
N PHE A 167 1.75 -12.30 5.11
CA PHE A 167 0.30 -12.37 5.33
C PHE A 167 -0.34 -11.04 5.80
N LEU A 168 0.46 -10.03 6.18
CA LEU A 168 -0.01 -8.69 6.57
C LEU A 168 0.32 -7.60 5.54
N GLY A 169 0.88 -7.96 4.37
CA GLY A 169 1.29 -7.01 3.35
C GLY A 169 2.36 -6.01 3.80
N LYS A 170 3.09 -6.27 4.89
CA LYS A 170 4.06 -5.33 5.47
C LYS A 170 5.44 -5.38 4.81
N ASN A 171 5.69 -6.43 4.03
CA ASN A 171 6.92 -6.62 3.27
C ASN A 171 6.83 -6.05 1.85
N VAL A 172 5.63 -5.88 1.28
CA VAL A 172 5.41 -5.34 -0.08
C VAL A 172 6.25 -4.08 -0.36
N ALA A 173 6.26 -3.13 0.57
CA ALA A 173 7.05 -1.91 0.46
C ALA A 173 8.56 -2.16 0.35
N GLU A 174 9.12 -3.01 1.21
CA GLU A 174 10.56 -3.28 1.21
C GLU A 174 10.97 -4.13 0.01
N PHE A 175 10.12 -5.09 -0.37
CA PHE A 175 10.27 -5.89 -1.58
C PHE A 175 10.38 -4.99 -2.81
N LEU A 176 9.44 -4.06 -3.02
CA LEU A 176 9.47 -3.13 -4.14
C LEU A 176 10.64 -2.13 -4.03
N ARG A 177 10.98 -1.64 -2.83
CA ARG A 177 12.16 -0.79 -2.61
C ARG A 177 13.48 -1.49 -2.96
N SER A 178 13.56 -2.81 -2.82
CA SER A 178 14.75 -3.57 -3.19
C SER A 178 14.94 -3.71 -4.72
N ARG A 179 13.89 -3.46 -5.51
CA ARG A 179 13.94 -3.56 -6.96
C ARG A 179 14.76 -2.45 -7.57
N HIS A 180 15.52 -2.80 -8.59
CA HIS A 180 16.43 -1.87 -9.25
C HIS A 180 15.68 -1.02 -10.26
N VAL A 181 15.97 0.28 -10.29
CA VAL A 181 15.45 1.25 -11.26
C VAL A 181 16.59 2.16 -11.72
N ASP A 182 16.38 2.89 -12.81
CA ASP A 182 17.32 3.91 -13.26
C ASP A 182 17.12 5.19 -12.45
N MET A 183 18.10 5.47 -11.58
CA MET A 183 18.00 6.53 -10.59
C MET A 183 18.89 7.71 -10.97
N PRO A 184 18.35 8.95 -11.02
CA PRO A 184 19.15 10.13 -11.30
C PRO A 184 20.27 10.33 -10.27
N VAL A 185 21.50 10.51 -10.74
CA VAL A 185 22.69 10.66 -9.88
C VAL A 185 22.55 11.87 -8.96
N LYS A 186 21.93 12.96 -9.45
CA LYS A 186 21.69 14.18 -8.65
C LYS A 186 20.88 13.93 -7.37
N PHE A 187 20.05 12.89 -7.31
CA PHE A 187 19.31 12.51 -6.10
C PHE A 187 20.18 11.73 -5.13
N LEU A 188 21.08 10.89 -5.65
CA LEU A 188 22.07 10.16 -4.84
C LEU A 188 23.12 11.08 -4.22
N ASP A 189 23.50 12.15 -4.93
CA ASP A 189 24.43 13.17 -4.43
C ASP A 189 23.88 13.90 -3.17
N ARG A 190 22.56 13.84 -2.93
CA ARG A 190 21.91 14.35 -1.71
C ARG A 190 21.95 13.37 -0.53
N GLY A 191 22.47 12.17 -0.73
CA GLY A 191 22.55 11.12 0.28
C GLY A 191 21.45 10.07 0.15
N LYS A 192 21.87 8.80 0.33
CA LYS A 192 20.99 7.64 0.40
C LYS A 192 20.25 7.58 1.74
N LEU A 193 19.10 6.93 1.75
CA LEU A 193 18.37 6.53 2.95
C LEU A 193 19.09 5.47 3.77
#